data_AF-A0A1E4RER1-F1
#
_entry.id   AF-A0A1E4RER1-F1
#
_cell.length_a   1.000
_cell.length_b   1.000
_cell.length_c   1.000
_cell.angle_alpha   90.00
_cell.angle_beta   90.00
_cell.angle_gamma   90.00
#
_symmetry.space_group_name_H-M   'P 1'
#
loop_
_entity.id
_entity.type
_entity.pdbx_description
1 polymer ?
#
loop_
_entity_poly.entity_id
_entity_poly.type
_entity_poly.pdbx_seq_one_letter_code
_entity_poly.pdbx_strand_id
1 'polypeptide(L)'
;MLSSANVDYDDLKLDFDNAKSLPKSLISADRILEDESWGLLKSLGIGSDDMNETAKTPEAKVAEPENQRSETSGKADFNVSNVLDQSTRDNLYNQLTDFSYQANPIGLPKNQLITPIMTVTLGNILFNKPKNNESQPIPPTVTPTDLNQESNFIFNSNIPLANDKLLTLPLYNYPSLSKQDLAHFINEDPHNYSVQLKFVPTPFMEELSNDSNINNDLSKQTKYPPIEIWCELNQNSVPDIDTMQIMTAEGENNTYIALPNETSDLKVSCHLSGNVLHQDECPETSESSNDDLDDILNETTKRNSRFKNQPGIIRFLEKSKLDFSGRVTNSIESYMDVSINGTMVRYHYVNVAYRRKLEFNYSNNRLVEFNIVEGGGLGGRKVEVNFVGDFLNDLNKDDFNNLLNDSIMFIKEM
;
A
#
# COMPACT_ATOMS: atom_id res chain seq x y z
N MET A 1 -3.82 -53.43 -19.28
CA MET A 1 -2.84 -52.52 -19.91
C MET A 1 -3.38 -51.11 -19.79
N LEU A 2 -2.98 -50.39 -18.74
CA LEU A 2 -3.23 -48.96 -18.60
C LEU A 2 -1.86 -48.29 -18.56
N SER A 3 -1.61 -47.46 -19.56
CA SER A 3 -0.36 -46.72 -19.78
C SER A 3 -0.38 -45.48 -18.90
N SER A 4 0.48 -45.44 -17.89
CA SER A 4 0.78 -44.25 -17.11
C SER A 4 1.58 -43.26 -17.97
N ALA A 5 0.97 -42.14 -18.33
CA ALA A 5 1.69 -41.00 -18.88
C ALA A 5 2.49 -40.35 -17.74
N ASN A 6 3.82 -40.47 -17.81
CA ASN A 6 4.73 -39.64 -17.03
C ASN A 6 4.61 -38.21 -17.57
N VAL A 7 3.98 -37.34 -16.80
CA VAL A 7 4.07 -35.89 -17.01
C VAL A 7 5.37 -35.45 -16.34
N ASP A 8 6.25 -34.86 -17.14
CA ASP A 8 7.55 -34.37 -16.71
C ASP A 8 7.33 -33.11 -15.84
N TYR A 9 7.57 -33.24 -14.54
CA TYR A 9 7.28 -32.19 -13.54
C TYR A 9 8.27 -31.01 -13.60
N ASP A 10 9.39 -31.16 -14.32
CA ASP A 10 10.41 -30.11 -14.40
C ASP A 10 10.03 -28.99 -15.37
N ASP A 11 9.17 -29.24 -16.36
CA ASP A 11 8.67 -28.21 -17.29
C ASP A 11 7.64 -27.26 -16.63
N LEU A 12 6.92 -27.71 -15.59
CA LEU A 12 5.97 -26.86 -14.85
C LEU A 12 6.64 -25.91 -13.85
N LYS A 13 7.88 -26.20 -13.42
CA LYS A 13 8.64 -25.35 -12.49
C LYS A 13 9.21 -24.11 -13.16
N LEU A 14 9.66 -24.21 -14.41
CA LEU A 14 10.24 -23.11 -15.18
C LEU A 14 9.20 -22.02 -15.54
N ASP A 15 7.92 -22.36 -15.64
CA ASP A 15 6.84 -21.40 -15.86
C ASP A 15 6.37 -20.69 -14.58
N PHE A 16 6.61 -21.29 -13.40
CA PHE A 16 6.21 -20.74 -12.10
C PHE A 16 7.11 -19.60 -11.64
N ASP A 17 8.43 -19.72 -11.86
CA ASP A 17 9.40 -18.68 -11.49
C ASP A 17 9.33 -17.46 -12.42
N ASN A 18 8.90 -17.64 -13.68
CA ASN A 18 8.66 -16.54 -14.62
C ASN A 18 7.35 -15.78 -14.36
N ALA A 19 6.38 -16.37 -13.65
CA ALA A 19 5.11 -15.73 -13.30
C ALA A 19 5.21 -14.83 -12.05
N LYS A 20 6.28 -14.98 -11.25
CA LYS A 20 6.55 -14.20 -10.03
C LYS A 20 7.56 -13.07 -10.23
N SER A 21 8.18 -12.99 -11.40
CA SER A 21 9.04 -11.86 -11.77
C SER A 21 8.22 -10.78 -12.48
N LEU A 22 8.60 -9.51 -12.25
CA LEU A 22 8.06 -8.33 -12.92
C LEU A 22 7.90 -8.53 -14.45
N PRO A 23 6.98 -7.80 -15.11
CA PRO A 23 6.83 -7.84 -16.56
C PRO A 23 8.19 -7.73 -17.24
N LYS A 24 8.51 -8.66 -18.15
CA LYS A 24 9.83 -8.70 -18.82
C LYS A 24 10.18 -7.40 -19.56
N SER A 25 9.18 -6.57 -19.89
CA SER A 25 9.36 -5.22 -20.44
C SER A 25 9.95 -4.20 -19.46
N LEU A 26 9.73 -4.36 -18.14
CA LEU A 26 10.35 -3.55 -17.09
C LEU A 26 11.76 -4.03 -16.76
N ILE A 27 11.99 -5.36 -16.75
CA ILE A 27 13.32 -5.96 -16.55
C ILE A 27 14.30 -5.55 -17.66
N SER A 28 13.82 -5.41 -18.91
CA SER A 28 14.66 -4.90 -19.99
C SER A 28 15.03 -3.42 -19.83
N ALA A 29 14.15 -2.60 -19.25
CA ALA A 29 14.44 -1.19 -18.99
C ALA A 29 15.43 -1.04 -17.83
N ASP A 30 15.29 -1.85 -16.78
CA ASP A 30 16.22 -1.86 -15.65
C ASP A 30 17.62 -2.34 -16.07
N ARG A 31 17.73 -3.37 -16.92
CA ARG A 31 19.03 -3.79 -17.46
C ARG A 31 19.70 -2.71 -18.33
N ILE A 32 18.92 -1.98 -19.13
CA ILE A 32 19.46 -0.87 -19.94
C ILE A 32 19.93 0.27 -19.04
N LEU A 33 19.19 0.61 -18.00
CA LEU A 33 19.58 1.64 -17.02
C LEU A 33 20.77 1.22 -16.17
N GLU A 34 20.88 -0.07 -15.84
CA GLU A 34 22.00 -0.64 -15.09
C GLU A 34 23.28 -0.64 -15.95
N ASP A 35 23.18 -1.06 -17.22
CA ASP A 35 24.30 -1.01 -18.19
C ASP A 35 24.73 0.44 -18.48
N GLU A 36 23.80 1.38 -18.61
CA GLU A 36 24.10 2.81 -18.75
C GLU A 36 24.74 3.40 -17.49
N SER A 37 24.31 2.97 -16.31
CA SER A 37 24.88 3.37 -15.02
C SER A 37 26.29 2.84 -14.83
N TRP A 38 26.55 1.57 -15.17
CA TRP A 38 27.89 0.99 -15.19
C TRP A 38 28.79 1.64 -16.23
N GLY A 39 28.24 1.98 -17.40
CA GLY A 39 28.94 2.75 -18.44
C GLY A 39 29.36 4.15 -17.95
N LEU A 40 28.48 4.85 -17.23
CA LEU A 40 28.76 6.15 -16.62
C LEU A 40 29.83 6.04 -15.53
N LEU A 41 29.74 5.05 -14.64
CA LEU A 41 30.75 4.81 -13.61
C LEU A 41 32.12 4.50 -14.19
N LYS A 42 32.18 3.70 -15.26
CA LYS A 42 33.43 3.42 -16.00
C LYS A 42 33.97 4.68 -16.70
N SER A 43 33.09 5.52 -17.26
CA SER A 43 33.48 6.80 -17.88
C SER A 43 34.00 7.84 -16.87
N LEU A 44 33.58 7.73 -15.61
CA LEU A 44 34.04 8.56 -14.48
C LEU A 44 35.32 8.02 -13.82
N GLY A 45 35.90 6.94 -14.36
CA GLY A 45 37.12 6.32 -13.82
C GLY A 45 36.90 5.50 -12.54
N ILE A 46 35.65 5.18 -12.22
CA ILE A 46 35.27 4.38 -11.04
C ILE A 46 34.95 2.97 -11.55
N GLY A 47 35.99 2.16 -11.73
CA GLY A 47 35.88 0.75 -12.11
C GLY A 47 37.27 0.15 -12.34
N SER A 48 37.67 -0.78 -11.47
CA SER A 48 38.91 -1.54 -11.61
C SER A 48 38.78 -2.59 -12.72
N ASP A 49 39.71 -2.60 -13.67
CA ASP A 49 39.76 -3.53 -14.82
C ASP A 49 40.18 -4.97 -14.46
N ASP A 50 40.24 -5.34 -13.18
CA ASP A 50 40.70 -6.67 -12.75
C ASP A 50 39.58 -7.48 -12.08
N MET A 51 38.76 -8.15 -12.88
CA MET A 51 37.92 -9.28 -12.45
C MET A 51 38.05 -10.41 -13.46
N ASN A 52 39.24 -11.01 -13.49
CA ASN A 52 39.45 -12.34 -14.04
C ASN A 52 40.74 -12.95 -13.47
N GLU A 53 40.69 -13.42 -12.22
CA GLU A 53 41.58 -14.50 -11.79
C GLU A 53 41.06 -15.21 -10.53
N THR A 54 40.66 -16.45 -10.73
CA THR A 54 40.54 -17.49 -9.71
C THR A 54 41.87 -17.74 -9.01
N ALA A 55 41.90 -17.69 -7.67
CA ALA A 55 42.45 -18.75 -6.79
C ALA A 55 42.85 -18.23 -5.38
N LYS A 56 42.37 -18.98 -4.37
CA LYS A 56 42.98 -19.26 -3.06
C LYS A 56 43.14 -18.10 -2.07
N THR A 57 42.33 -18.14 -1.02
CA THR A 57 42.59 -17.44 0.25
C THR A 57 42.96 -18.48 1.33
N PRO A 58 44.06 -18.26 2.09
CA PRO A 58 44.55 -19.18 3.12
C PRO A 58 43.80 -19.04 4.45
N GLU A 59 43.78 -20.16 5.19
CA GLU A 59 43.28 -20.27 6.57
C GLU A 59 44.06 -19.34 7.52
N ALA A 60 43.33 -18.45 8.21
CA ALA A 60 43.83 -17.71 9.35
C ALA A 60 43.00 -18.08 10.60
N LYS A 61 43.68 -18.70 11.57
CA LYS A 61 43.17 -18.99 12.91
C LYS A 61 42.87 -17.69 13.64
N VAL A 62 41.61 -17.50 14.07
CA VAL A 62 41.21 -16.45 15.01
C VAL A 62 40.91 -17.10 16.35
N ALA A 63 41.61 -16.63 17.37
CA ALA A 63 41.48 -17.05 18.76
C ALA A 63 40.14 -16.54 19.35
N GLU A 64 39.49 -17.40 20.14
CA GLU A 64 38.32 -17.08 20.95
C GLU A 64 38.70 -16.07 22.06
N PRO A 65 37.88 -15.04 22.30
CA PRO A 65 37.81 -14.42 23.61
C PRO A 65 36.61 -14.99 24.39
N GLU A 66 36.92 -15.78 25.42
CA GLU A 66 36.02 -15.97 26.56
C GLU A 66 35.67 -14.60 27.14
N ASN A 67 34.38 -14.24 27.16
CA ASN A 67 33.94 -13.20 28.06
C ASN A 67 32.54 -13.50 28.61
N GLN A 68 32.54 -13.69 29.92
CA GLN A 68 31.42 -14.05 30.77
C GLN A 68 30.32 -12.97 30.67
N ARG A 69 29.14 -13.33 30.14
CA ARG A 69 27.92 -12.54 30.34
C ARG A 69 27.18 -13.10 31.55
N SER A 70 27.34 -12.39 32.65
CA SER A 70 26.51 -12.48 33.85
C SER A 70 25.03 -12.24 33.50
N GLU A 71 24.22 -13.26 33.77
CA GLU A 71 22.77 -13.18 33.84
C GLU A 71 22.37 -12.16 34.92
N THR A 72 21.81 -11.03 34.49
CA THR A 72 20.96 -10.21 35.35
C THR A 72 19.62 -10.07 34.68
N SER A 73 18.68 -10.90 35.12
CA SER A 73 17.26 -10.80 34.85
C SER A 73 16.73 -9.52 35.49
N GLY A 74 16.73 -8.43 34.74
CA GLY A 74 15.97 -7.23 35.05
C GLY A 74 14.92 -7.02 33.97
N LYS A 75 13.70 -7.49 34.18
CA LYS A 75 12.54 -6.96 33.45
C LYS A 75 12.36 -5.51 33.93
N ALA A 76 12.99 -4.57 33.23
CA ALA A 76 12.65 -3.17 33.36
C ALA A 76 11.25 -3.01 32.75
N ASP A 77 10.29 -2.57 33.54
CA ASP A 77 9.03 -2.05 33.03
C ASP A 77 9.35 -0.83 32.16
N PHE A 78 9.40 -1.04 30.84
CA PHE A 78 9.73 -0.01 29.86
C PHE A 78 8.56 0.95 29.70
N ASN A 79 8.72 2.18 30.19
CA ASN A 79 7.67 3.18 30.14
C ASN A 79 7.72 3.95 28.82
N VAL A 80 6.93 3.50 27.83
CA VAL A 80 6.76 4.13 26.50
C VAL A 80 6.22 5.56 26.60
N SER A 81 5.62 5.94 27.74
CA SER A 81 5.03 7.26 28.01
C SER A 81 6.02 8.43 28.01
N ASN A 82 7.33 8.19 27.98
CA ASN A 82 8.33 9.26 27.99
C ASN A 82 8.63 9.90 26.62
N VAL A 83 8.17 9.32 25.51
CA VAL A 83 8.50 9.84 24.15
C VAL A 83 7.55 10.94 23.71
N LEU A 84 6.25 10.77 23.99
CA LEU A 84 5.20 11.74 23.67
C LEU A 84 4.32 11.93 24.90
N ASP A 85 4.22 13.16 25.38
CA ASP A 85 3.33 13.53 26.47
C ASP A 85 1.86 13.44 26.05
N GLN A 86 0.96 13.27 27.02
CA GLN A 86 -0.46 13.07 26.75
C GLN A 86 -1.08 14.28 26.04
N SER A 87 -0.62 15.49 26.33
CA SER A 87 -1.19 16.69 25.71
C SER A 87 -0.87 16.76 24.21
N THR A 88 0.34 16.35 23.81
CA THR A 88 0.71 16.19 22.40
C THR A 88 -0.14 15.11 21.74
N ARG A 89 -0.31 13.95 22.38
CA ARG A 89 -1.14 12.86 21.83
C ARG A 89 -2.59 13.30 21.61
N ASP A 90 -3.17 14.01 22.56
CA ASP A 90 -4.53 14.53 22.44
C ASP A 90 -4.65 15.54 21.30
N ASN A 91 -3.65 16.41 21.12
CA ASN A 91 -3.60 17.35 20.02
C ASN A 91 -3.47 16.63 18.66
N LEU A 92 -2.58 15.64 18.55
CA LEU A 92 -2.42 14.82 17.36
C LEU A 92 -3.74 14.13 16.99
N TYR A 93 -4.41 13.51 17.95
CA TYR A 93 -5.71 12.87 17.73
C TYR A 93 -6.74 13.86 17.21
N ASN A 94 -6.88 15.02 17.84
CA ASN A 94 -7.86 16.03 17.45
C ASN A 94 -7.56 16.58 16.04
N GLN A 95 -6.28 16.76 15.68
CA GLN A 95 -5.89 17.19 14.33
C GLN A 95 -6.20 16.12 13.28
N LEU A 96 -5.89 14.86 13.56
CA LEU A 96 -6.10 13.76 12.62
C LEU A 96 -7.58 13.44 12.40
N THR A 97 -8.42 13.66 13.42
CA THR A 97 -9.87 13.38 13.34
C THR A 97 -10.69 14.60 12.89
N ASP A 98 -10.07 15.77 12.73
CA ASP A 98 -10.74 16.96 12.25
C ASP A 98 -10.81 16.99 10.71
N PHE A 99 -11.97 16.60 10.18
CA PHE A 99 -12.29 16.70 8.76
C PHE A 99 -13.09 17.98 8.41
N SER A 100 -13.14 18.97 9.31
CA SER A 100 -13.97 20.18 9.12
C SER A 100 -13.52 21.09 7.98
N TYR A 101 -12.25 20.99 7.54
CA TYR A 101 -11.73 21.74 6.38
C TYR A 101 -12.42 21.38 5.06
N GLN A 102 -13.14 20.25 5.03
CA GLN A 102 -13.93 19.80 3.89
C GLN A 102 -15.25 20.56 3.82
N ALA A 103 -15.16 21.84 3.47
CA ALA A 103 -16.34 22.66 3.27
C ALA A 103 -17.12 22.20 2.01
N ASN A 104 -18.12 21.34 2.21
CA ASN A 104 -19.14 20.92 1.24
C ASN A 104 -18.64 20.17 -0.03
N PRO A 105 -17.86 19.08 0.07
CA PRO A 105 -17.72 18.16 -1.07
C PRO A 105 -19.08 17.54 -1.44
N ILE A 106 -19.29 17.25 -2.72
CA ILE A 106 -20.44 16.44 -3.18
C ILE A 106 -20.07 14.96 -3.03
N GLY A 107 -19.65 14.59 -1.81
CA GLY A 107 -19.24 13.23 -1.44
C GLY A 107 -20.43 12.33 -1.11
N LEU A 108 -20.15 11.13 -0.64
CA LEU A 108 -21.19 10.21 -0.18
C LEU A 108 -21.80 10.67 1.16
N PRO A 109 -23.09 10.36 1.43
CA PRO A 109 -23.74 10.69 2.68
C PRO A 109 -23.09 9.94 3.86
N LYS A 110 -23.22 10.48 5.07
CA LYS A 110 -22.56 9.95 6.28
C LYS A 110 -22.81 8.46 6.57
N ASN A 111 -23.97 7.94 6.19
CA ASN A 111 -24.33 6.53 6.35
C ASN A 111 -23.62 5.58 5.37
N GLN A 112 -22.98 6.12 4.33
CA GLN A 112 -22.18 5.37 3.35
C GLN A 112 -20.67 5.58 3.55
N LEU A 113 -20.29 6.38 4.56
CA LEU A 113 -18.90 6.56 4.96
C LEU A 113 -18.45 5.36 5.79
N ILE A 114 -17.26 4.88 5.48
CA ILE A 114 -16.55 3.86 6.25
C ILE A 114 -15.95 4.56 7.48
N THR A 115 -15.94 3.87 8.62
CA THR A 115 -15.23 4.33 9.83
C THR A 115 -13.79 4.70 9.47
N PRO A 116 -13.29 5.89 9.87
CA PRO A 116 -11.96 6.29 9.44
C PRO A 116 -10.89 5.34 9.95
N ILE A 117 -9.91 5.05 9.10
CA ILE A 117 -8.81 4.15 9.39
C ILE A 117 -7.58 4.98 9.70
N MET A 118 -6.99 4.78 10.88
CA MET A 118 -5.67 5.35 11.18
C MET A 118 -4.57 4.32 10.96
N THR A 119 -3.48 4.78 10.36
CA THR A 119 -2.27 4.00 10.14
C THR A 119 -1.05 4.77 10.63
N VAL A 120 -0.08 4.06 11.18
CA VAL A 120 1.23 4.60 11.52
C VAL A 120 2.26 3.97 10.59
N THR A 121 2.83 4.78 9.71
CA THR A 121 3.89 4.37 8.79
C THR A 121 5.24 4.76 9.39
N LEU A 122 6.16 3.81 9.43
CA LEU A 122 7.54 4.08 9.82
C LEU A 122 8.28 4.75 8.65
N GLY A 123 9.12 5.75 8.93
CA GLY A 123 10.01 6.33 7.92
C GLY A 123 11.00 7.34 8.51
N ASN A 124 11.64 8.12 7.65
CA ASN A 124 12.55 9.19 8.06
C ASN A 124 12.07 10.52 7.49
N ILE A 125 12.03 11.56 8.32
CA ILE A 125 11.75 12.93 7.93
C ILE A 125 13.05 13.57 7.45
N LEU A 126 13.10 13.88 6.16
CA LEU A 126 14.26 14.46 5.50
C LEU A 126 13.99 15.92 5.19
N PHE A 127 14.76 16.82 5.82
CA PHE A 127 14.65 18.25 5.55
C PHE A 127 15.49 18.67 4.35
N ASN A 128 14.95 19.58 3.54
CA ASN A 128 15.69 20.17 2.44
C ASN A 128 16.85 21.01 2.98
N LYS A 129 18.04 20.75 2.45
CA LYS A 129 19.21 21.55 2.77
C LYS A 129 19.02 22.98 2.21
N PRO A 130 19.26 24.03 3.01
CA PRO A 130 19.32 25.39 2.46
C PRO A 130 20.42 25.46 1.41
N LYS A 131 20.13 26.09 0.26
CA LYS A 131 21.10 26.29 -0.82
C LYS A 131 22.20 27.24 -0.34
N ASN A 132 23.26 26.70 0.25
CA ASN A 132 24.50 27.46 0.44
C ASN A 132 25.22 27.56 -0.90
N ASN A 133 25.50 28.78 -1.33
CA ASN A 133 26.20 29.12 -2.58
C ASN A 133 27.70 28.74 -2.58
N GLU A 134 28.17 27.97 -1.59
CA GLU A 134 29.56 27.56 -1.49
C GLU A 134 29.68 26.05 -1.64
N SER A 135 30.53 25.64 -2.58
CA SER A 135 30.93 24.27 -2.87
C SER A 135 31.73 23.69 -1.70
N GLN A 136 31.07 23.43 -0.58
CA GLN A 136 31.69 22.66 0.50
C GLN A 136 31.56 21.17 0.21
N PRO A 137 32.67 20.40 0.31
CA PRO A 137 32.70 18.96 -0.01
C PRO A 137 31.93 18.11 1.00
N ILE A 138 31.61 18.66 2.17
CA ILE A 138 30.79 18.02 3.20
C ILE A 138 29.54 18.88 3.37
N PRO A 139 28.34 18.32 3.21
CA PRO A 139 27.13 19.08 3.48
C PRO A 139 27.10 19.47 4.97
N PRO A 140 26.93 20.76 5.33
CA PRO A 140 26.66 21.14 6.71
C PRO A 140 25.45 20.40 7.24
N THR A 141 25.60 19.82 8.43
CA THR A 141 24.51 19.22 9.18
C THR A 141 23.49 20.31 9.54
N VAL A 142 22.25 20.16 9.09
CA VAL A 142 21.15 21.05 9.50
C VAL A 142 20.89 20.80 10.98
N THR A 143 21.00 21.82 11.82
CA THR A 143 20.68 21.69 13.24
C THR A 143 19.19 21.96 13.45
N PRO A 144 18.55 21.42 14.52
CA PRO A 144 17.14 21.71 14.82
C PRO A 144 16.85 23.21 14.96
N THR A 145 17.85 24.01 15.33
CA THR A 145 17.80 25.48 15.40
C THR A 145 17.70 26.18 14.04
N ASP A 146 18.05 25.49 12.94
CA ASP A 146 17.96 26.03 11.58
C ASP A 146 16.59 25.76 10.93
N LEU A 147 15.73 24.96 11.59
CA LEU A 147 14.41 24.59 11.09
C LEU A 147 13.37 25.61 11.53
N ASN A 148 12.50 25.97 10.60
CA ASN A 148 11.33 26.84 10.82
C ASN A 148 10.05 26.16 10.34
N GLN A 149 8.89 26.76 10.60
CA GLN A 149 7.59 26.24 10.16
C GLN A 149 7.43 26.15 8.63
N GLU A 150 8.28 26.86 7.88
CA GLU A 150 8.29 26.88 6.40
C GLU A 150 9.30 25.89 5.80
N SER A 151 9.99 25.12 6.64
CA SER A 151 11.04 24.20 6.19
C SER A 151 10.40 23.03 5.43
N ASN A 152 10.72 22.95 4.14
CA ASN A 152 10.28 21.85 3.30
C ASN A 152 10.93 20.55 3.76
N PHE A 153 10.13 19.52 3.93
CA PHE A 153 10.59 18.17 4.25
C PHE A 153 9.93 17.14 3.33
N ILE A 154 10.55 15.97 3.26
CA ILE A 154 10.06 14.78 2.57
C ILE A 154 10.06 13.64 3.57
N PHE A 155 9.02 12.81 3.55
CA PHE A 155 8.99 11.59 4.34
C PHE A 155 9.44 10.40 3.48
N ASN A 156 10.52 9.73 3.89
CA ASN A 156 11.02 8.54 3.24
C ASN A 156 10.63 7.30 4.05
N SER A 157 9.69 6.50 3.54
CA SER A 157 9.21 5.28 4.20
C SER A 157 10.19 4.09 4.14
N ASN A 158 11.24 4.19 3.32
CA ASN A 158 12.19 3.10 3.17
C ASN A 158 13.13 3.03 4.39
N ILE A 159 12.90 2.05 5.27
CA ILE A 159 13.72 1.80 6.46
C ILE A 159 14.42 0.45 6.33
N PRO A 160 15.73 0.43 6.03
CA PRO A 160 16.48 -0.80 5.78
C PRO A 160 16.42 -1.82 6.93
N LEU A 161 16.36 -1.37 8.18
CA LEU A 161 16.43 -2.23 9.37
C LEU A 161 15.06 -2.74 9.87
N ALA A 162 13.95 -2.14 9.41
CA ALA A 162 12.62 -2.56 9.87
C ALA A 162 12.28 -3.96 9.36
N ASN A 163 12.80 -4.32 8.19
CA ASN A 163 12.53 -5.60 7.51
C ASN A 163 13.02 -6.79 8.33
N ASP A 164 14.24 -6.71 8.86
CA ASP A 164 14.84 -7.81 9.62
C ASP A 164 14.01 -8.13 10.87
N LYS A 165 13.57 -7.08 11.58
CA LYS A 165 12.72 -7.22 12.76
C LYS A 165 11.32 -7.75 12.38
N LEU A 166 10.69 -7.20 11.35
CA LEU A 166 9.38 -7.64 10.86
C LEU A 166 9.35 -9.13 10.53
N LEU A 167 10.38 -9.62 9.82
CA LEU A 167 10.48 -11.03 9.43
C LEU A 167 10.65 -11.98 10.63
N THR A 168 10.92 -11.48 11.84
CA THR A 168 10.90 -12.29 13.06
C THR A 168 9.51 -12.44 13.69
N LEU A 169 8.54 -11.62 13.28
CA LEU A 169 7.19 -11.64 13.83
C LEU A 169 6.36 -12.81 13.25
N PRO A 170 5.40 -13.34 14.01
CA PRO A 170 4.46 -14.32 13.50
C PRO A 170 3.50 -13.69 12.46
N LEU A 171 3.03 -14.49 11.51
CA LEU A 171 2.03 -14.06 10.53
C LEU A 171 0.69 -13.81 11.21
N TYR A 172 -0.04 -12.78 10.75
CA TYR A 172 -1.28 -12.33 11.39
C TYR A 172 -2.36 -13.41 11.47
N ASN A 173 -2.63 -14.08 10.36
CA ASN A 173 -3.65 -15.13 10.26
C ASN A 173 -3.22 -16.48 10.86
N TYR A 174 -1.93 -16.63 11.21
CA TYR A 174 -1.35 -17.89 11.67
C TYR A 174 -0.41 -17.71 12.87
N PRO A 175 -0.89 -17.15 14.01
CA PRO A 175 -0.04 -16.77 15.13
C PRO A 175 0.57 -17.96 15.89
N SER A 176 0.01 -19.16 15.74
CA SER A 176 0.41 -20.37 16.48
C SER A 176 1.35 -21.30 15.69
N LEU A 177 1.62 -21.01 14.42
CA LEU A 177 2.49 -21.87 13.61
C LEU A 177 3.94 -21.77 14.07
N SER A 178 4.59 -22.91 14.22
CA SER A 178 6.03 -22.95 14.52
C SER A 178 6.84 -22.52 13.29
N LYS A 179 8.10 -22.11 13.50
CA LYS A 179 9.03 -21.79 12.39
C LYS A 179 9.21 -22.96 11.40
N GLN A 180 8.99 -24.19 11.85
CA GLN A 180 9.08 -25.40 11.02
C GLN A 180 7.81 -25.61 10.17
N ASP A 181 6.63 -25.27 10.70
CA ASP A 181 5.37 -25.31 9.95
C ASP A 181 5.30 -24.18 8.91
N LEU A 182 5.84 -23.00 9.26
CA LEU A 182 6.04 -21.89 8.32
C LEU A 182 6.86 -22.33 7.11
N ALA A 183 7.93 -23.11 7.29
CA ALA A 183 8.74 -23.62 6.18
C ALA A 183 7.95 -24.57 5.25
N HIS A 184 6.91 -25.24 5.74
CA HIS A 184 6.01 -26.04 4.93
C HIS A 184 5.04 -25.15 4.12
N PHE A 185 4.61 -24.01 4.68
CA PHE A 185 3.82 -22.98 3.97
C PHE A 185 4.65 -22.17 2.96
N ILE A 186 5.97 -22.06 3.12
CA ILE A 186 6.88 -21.33 2.21
C ILE A 186 6.92 -21.93 0.78
N ASN A 187 6.38 -23.12 0.55
CA ASN A 187 6.14 -23.62 -0.81
C ASN A 187 5.09 -22.79 -1.57
N GLU A 188 4.20 -22.10 -0.86
CA GLU A 188 3.28 -21.10 -1.40
C GLU A 188 3.79 -19.71 -1.02
N ASP A 189 3.65 -18.75 -1.94
CA ASP A 189 4.09 -17.38 -1.70
C ASP A 189 3.16 -16.74 -0.66
N PRO A 190 3.64 -16.34 0.54
CA PRO A 190 2.76 -15.85 1.61
C PRO A 190 2.25 -14.43 1.37
N HIS A 191 2.59 -13.82 0.22
CA HIS A 191 2.23 -12.45 -0.08
C HIS A 191 0.83 -12.34 -0.66
N ASN A 192 0.10 -11.34 -0.18
CA ASN A 192 -1.13 -10.89 -0.80
C ASN A 192 -0.79 -9.86 -1.87
N TYR A 193 -1.30 -10.08 -3.09
CA TYR A 193 -1.11 -9.18 -4.22
C TYR A 193 -2.38 -8.39 -4.46
N SER A 194 -2.26 -7.07 -4.55
CA SER A 194 -3.40 -6.19 -4.84
C SER A 194 -3.00 -5.05 -5.76
N VAL A 195 -4.01 -4.50 -6.42
CA VAL A 195 -3.87 -3.34 -7.31
C VAL A 195 -4.79 -2.24 -6.85
N GLN A 196 -4.26 -1.03 -6.85
CA GLN A 196 -4.97 0.22 -6.60
C GLN A 196 -4.99 1.05 -7.88
N LEU A 197 -6.18 1.29 -8.43
CA LEU A 197 -6.39 2.24 -9.54
C LEU A 197 -6.92 3.54 -8.96
N LYS A 198 -6.32 4.68 -9.31
CA LYS A 198 -6.81 6.00 -8.87
C LYS A 198 -7.42 6.78 -10.04
N PHE A 199 -8.52 7.43 -9.73
CA PHE A 199 -9.23 8.29 -10.66
C PHE A 199 -9.58 9.63 -10.02
N VAL A 200 -9.59 10.69 -10.83
CA VAL A 200 -10.00 12.04 -10.41
C VAL A 200 -11.20 12.50 -11.24
N PRO A 201 -12.12 13.31 -10.67
CA PRO A 201 -13.21 13.87 -11.45
C PRO A 201 -12.67 14.60 -12.67
N THR A 202 -13.27 14.38 -13.84
CA THR A 202 -12.77 15.03 -15.05
C THR A 202 -12.96 16.54 -14.99
N PRO A 203 -11.91 17.34 -15.27
CA PRO A 203 -12.06 18.77 -15.52
C PRO A 203 -12.52 19.07 -16.96
N PHE A 204 -12.60 18.04 -17.82
CA PHE A 204 -12.94 18.16 -19.23
C PHE A 204 -14.38 17.71 -19.44
N MET A 205 -15.27 18.68 -19.62
CA MET A 205 -16.62 18.40 -20.11
C MET A 205 -16.56 18.35 -21.63
N GLU A 206 -16.25 17.18 -22.18
CA GLU A 206 -16.72 16.90 -23.53
C GLU A 206 -18.26 16.83 -23.48
N GLU A 207 -18.96 17.20 -24.55
CA GLU A 207 -20.42 17.05 -24.66
C GLU A 207 -20.79 15.56 -24.61
N LEU A 208 -20.83 15.03 -23.39
CA LEU A 208 -20.96 13.61 -23.15
C LEU A 208 -22.41 13.23 -23.19
N SER A 209 -22.84 12.93 -24.42
CA SER A 209 -24.08 12.23 -24.77
C SER A 209 -25.38 12.96 -24.40
N ASN A 210 -26.44 12.66 -25.14
CA ASN A 210 -27.80 13.17 -24.90
C ASN A 210 -28.43 12.68 -23.57
N ASP A 211 -27.62 12.27 -22.59
CA ASP A 211 -28.05 11.69 -21.33
C ASP A 211 -28.24 12.80 -20.31
N SER A 212 -29.51 13.16 -20.06
CA SER A 212 -29.90 14.29 -19.20
C SER A 212 -29.48 14.17 -17.73
N ASN A 213 -28.85 13.06 -17.35
CA ASN A 213 -28.49 12.71 -15.97
C ASN A 213 -27.01 12.98 -15.63
N ILE A 214 -26.20 13.47 -16.58
CA ILE A 214 -24.81 13.86 -16.33
C ILE A 214 -24.79 15.34 -15.91
N ASN A 215 -24.17 15.63 -14.76
CA ASN A 215 -24.09 16.99 -14.23
C ASN A 215 -23.04 17.80 -15.00
N ASN A 216 -23.50 18.57 -15.98
CA ASN A 216 -22.69 19.41 -16.88
C ASN A 216 -22.25 20.75 -16.23
N ASP A 217 -22.00 20.80 -14.93
CA ASP A 217 -21.55 21.99 -14.22
C ASP A 217 -20.12 21.79 -13.71
N LEU A 218 -19.15 22.39 -14.43
CA LEU A 218 -17.72 22.29 -14.12
C LEU A 218 -17.39 22.71 -12.68
N SER A 219 -18.12 23.70 -12.13
CA SER A 219 -17.91 24.20 -10.77
C SER A 219 -18.36 23.20 -9.70
N LYS A 220 -19.22 22.24 -10.06
CA LYS A 220 -19.66 21.15 -9.20
C LYS A 220 -18.82 19.90 -9.41
N GLN A 221 -18.30 19.68 -10.61
CA GLN A 221 -17.51 18.48 -10.92
C GLN A 221 -16.22 18.41 -10.11
N THR A 222 -15.55 19.54 -9.90
CA THR A 222 -14.34 19.61 -9.06
C THR A 222 -14.62 19.43 -7.56
N LYS A 223 -15.88 19.36 -7.14
CA LYS A 223 -16.28 19.16 -5.73
C LYS A 223 -16.49 17.69 -5.37
N TYR A 224 -16.49 16.80 -6.36
CA TYR A 224 -16.55 15.37 -6.09
C TYR A 224 -15.18 14.87 -5.61
N PRO A 225 -15.13 13.94 -4.64
CA PRO A 225 -13.87 13.35 -4.20
C PRO A 225 -13.28 12.45 -5.30
N PRO A 226 -11.95 12.25 -5.33
CA PRO A 226 -11.30 11.20 -6.12
C PRO A 226 -11.85 9.80 -5.80
N ILE A 227 -11.71 8.87 -6.75
CA ILE A 227 -12.11 7.47 -6.57
C ILE A 227 -10.90 6.56 -6.63
N GLU A 228 -10.90 5.56 -5.76
CA GLU A 228 -9.93 4.48 -5.75
C GLU A 228 -10.64 3.13 -5.94
N ILE A 229 -10.12 2.30 -6.85
CA ILE A 229 -10.52 0.90 -6.99
C ILE A 229 -9.41 0.04 -6.42
N TRP A 230 -9.76 -0.82 -5.48
CA TRP A 230 -8.87 -1.80 -4.88
C TRP A 230 -9.33 -3.19 -5.25
N CYS A 231 -8.42 -4.06 -5.66
CA CYS A 231 -8.75 -5.45 -5.96
C CYS A 231 -7.55 -6.34 -5.65
N GLU A 232 -7.83 -7.53 -5.13
CA GLU A 232 -6.82 -8.57 -4.97
C GLU A 232 -6.57 -9.25 -6.32
N LEU A 233 -5.35 -9.72 -6.53
CA LEU A 233 -4.98 -10.48 -7.70
C LEU A 233 -5.05 -11.97 -7.37
N ASN A 234 -5.65 -12.73 -8.29
CA ASN A 234 -5.62 -14.19 -8.18
C ASN A 234 -4.23 -14.75 -8.55
N GLN A 235 -4.09 -16.07 -8.49
CA GLN A 235 -2.85 -16.78 -8.82
C GLN A 235 -2.33 -16.51 -10.25
N ASN A 236 -3.20 -16.09 -11.17
CA ASN A 236 -2.85 -15.71 -12.53
C ASN A 236 -2.56 -14.21 -12.68
N SER A 237 -2.45 -13.45 -11.58
CA SER A 237 -2.27 -12.00 -11.58
C SER A 237 -3.39 -11.22 -12.28
N VAL A 238 -4.60 -11.78 -12.32
CA VAL A 238 -5.81 -11.13 -12.84
C VAL A 238 -6.63 -10.62 -11.65
N PRO A 239 -7.20 -9.41 -11.70
CA PRO A 239 -8.09 -8.90 -10.66
C PRO A 239 -9.23 -9.86 -10.36
N ASP A 240 -9.39 -10.16 -9.08
CA ASP A 240 -10.59 -10.83 -8.59
C ASP A 240 -11.70 -9.79 -8.41
N ILE A 241 -12.76 -9.93 -9.21
CA ILE A 241 -13.91 -9.03 -9.20
C ILE A 241 -14.69 -9.14 -7.89
N ASP A 242 -14.61 -10.28 -7.21
CA ASP A 242 -15.32 -10.51 -5.95
C ASP A 242 -14.64 -9.76 -4.78
N THR A 243 -13.34 -9.49 -4.87
CA THR A 243 -12.60 -8.69 -3.87
C THR A 243 -12.56 -7.19 -4.22
N MET A 244 -13.12 -6.80 -5.36
CA MET A 244 -13.07 -5.40 -5.81
C MET A 244 -13.83 -4.47 -4.87
N GLN A 245 -13.18 -3.42 -4.40
CA GLN A 245 -13.76 -2.34 -3.61
C GLN A 245 -13.61 -1.02 -4.37
N ILE A 246 -14.65 -0.20 -4.36
CA ILE A 246 -14.67 1.08 -5.05
C ILE A 246 -15.02 2.15 -4.01
N MET A 247 -14.04 3.01 -3.74
CA MET A 247 -14.10 3.94 -2.61
C MET A 247 -13.91 5.38 -3.08
N THR A 248 -14.64 6.31 -2.46
CA THR A 248 -14.35 7.74 -2.56
C THR A 248 -13.32 8.13 -1.52
N ALA A 249 -12.31 8.92 -1.91
CA ALA A 249 -11.34 9.51 -1.00
C ALA A 249 -11.92 10.81 -0.43
N GLU A 250 -12.73 10.68 0.62
CA GLU A 250 -13.45 11.80 1.22
C GLU A 250 -12.50 12.68 2.03
N GLY A 251 -11.56 12.09 2.77
CA GLY A 251 -10.59 12.84 3.57
C GLY A 251 -9.31 12.11 3.92
N GLU A 252 -8.22 12.86 4.01
CA GLU A 252 -6.94 12.36 4.48
C GLU A 252 -6.25 13.42 5.33
N ASN A 253 -5.95 13.07 6.58
CA ASN A 253 -5.16 13.89 7.48
C ASN A 253 -3.86 13.16 7.80
N ASN A 254 -2.74 13.87 7.69
CA ASN A 254 -1.41 13.33 7.93
C ASN A 254 -0.67 14.20 8.94
N THR A 255 -0.05 13.56 9.92
CA THR A 255 0.85 14.22 10.85
C THR A 255 2.16 13.44 10.94
N TYR A 256 3.27 14.17 11.07
CA TYR A 256 4.62 13.60 11.12
C TYR A 256 5.21 13.84 12.49
N ILE A 257 5.81 12.80 13.08
CA ILE A 257 6.39 12.83 14.41
C ILE A 257 7.88 12.50 14.28
N ALA A 258 8.72 13.49 14.51
CA ALA A 258 10.16 13.32 14.55
C ALA A 258 10.61 12.69 15.87
N LEU A 259 11.38 11.61 15.80
CA LEU A 259 11.92 10.86 16.93
C LEU A 259 13.46 10.84 16.85
N PRO A 260 14.14 11.95 17.14
CA PRO A 260 15.56 12.13 16.84
C PRO A 260 16.51 11.19 17.58
N ASN A 261 16.05 10.54 18.65
CA ASN A 261 16.84 9.58 19.43
C ASN A 261 16.50 8.12 19.09
N GLU A 262 15.63 7.90 18.10
CA GLU A 262 15.15 6.59 17.70
C GLU A 262 15.60 6.27 16.26
N THR A 263 15.46 5.01 15.84
CA THR A 263 15.92 4.53 14.53
C THR A 263 15.00 4.92 13.36
N SER A 264 13.81 5.46 13.66
CA SER A 264 12.79 5.85 12.70
C SER A 264 11.89 6.93 13.27
N ASP A 265 11.45 7.84 12.39
CA ASP A 265 10.33 8.74 12.60
C ASP A 265 8.99 8.07 12.24
N LEU A 266 7.88 8.76 12.50
CA LEU A 266 6.52 8.27 12.23
C LEU A 266 5.76 9.22 11.32
N LYS A 267 4.99 8.65 10.39
CA LYS A 267 3.86 9.30 9.72
C LYS A 267 2.58 8.67 10.24
N VAL A 268 1.73 9.46 10.88
CA VAL A 268 0.39 9.05 11.30
C VAL A 268 -0.60 9.58 10.29
N SER A 269 -1.39 8.69 9.70
CA SER A 269 -2.37 9.03 8.66
C SER A 269 -3.76 8.62 9.14
N CYS A 270 -4.79 9.43 8.89
CA CYS A 270 -6.19 9.13 9.15
C CYS A 270 -6.98 9.31 7.86
N HIS A 271 -7.58 8.23 7.36
CA HIS A 271 -8.28 8.21 6.08
C HIS A 271 -9.78 8.04 6.30
N LEU A 272 -10.57 8.95 5.75
CA LEU A 272 -12.02 8.87 5.65
C LEU A 272 -12.38 8.50 4.21
N SER A 273 -13.06 7.37 4.05
CA SER A 273 -13.44 6.83 2.74
C SER A 273 -14.93 6.56 2.70
N GLY A 274 -15.56 6.71 1.53
CA GLY A 274 -16.95 6.29 1.31
C GLY A 274 -17.02 5.06 0.42
N ASN A 275 -17.98 4.16 0.66
CA ASN A 275 -18.16 2.97 -0.18
C ASN A 275 -19.23 3.22 -1.26
N VAL A 276 -18.81 3.21 -2.52
CA VAL A 276 -19.69 3.47 -3.68
C VAL A 276 -20.68 2.33 -3.94
N LEU A 277 -20.35 1.11 -3.52
CA LEU A 277 -21.14 -0.09 -3.81
C LEU A 277 -22.29 -0.33 -2.83
N HIS A 278 -22.26 0.28 -1.63
CA HIS A 278 -23.33 0.16 -0.61
C HIS A 278 -24.48 1.16 -0.81
N GLN A 279 -24.74 1.61 -2.04
CA GLN A 279 -25.72 2.67 -2.26
C GLN A 279 -27.17 2.28 -1.96
N ASP A 280 -27.50 0.98 -1.83
CA ASP A 280 -28.88 0.53 -1.59
C ASP A 280 -28.98 -0.71 -0.67
N GLU A 281 -28.92 -0.50 0.65
CA GLU A 281 -29.85 -1.24 1.52
C GLU A 281 -31.19 -0.52 1.48
N CYS A 282 -31.89 -0.62 0.34
CA CYS A 282 -33.31 -0.31 0.31
C CYS A 282 -34.02 -1.35 1.20
N PRO A 283 -34.87 -0.95 2.16
CA PRO A 283 -35.61 -1.91 2.97
C PRO A 283 -36.42 -2.81 2.05
N GLU A 284 -36.22 -4.11 2.24
CA GLU A 284 -36.84 -5.23 1.55
C GLU A 284 -38.25 -4.92 1.03
N THR A 285 -38.39 -4.65 -0.28
CA THR A 285 -39.54 -5.23 -0.99
C THR A 285 -39.25 -6.71 -1.09
N SER A 286 -39.77 -7.43 -0.11
CA SER A 286 -40.00 -8.87 -0.13
C SER A 286 -40.97 -9.20 -1.27
N GLU A 287 -40.49 -9.16 -2.50
CA GLU A 287 -41.05 -9.94 -3.59
C GLU A 287 -40.09 -11.09 -3.86
N SER A 288 -40.37 -12.21 -3.19
CA SER A 288 -39.81 -13.50 -3.53
C SER A 288 -40.02 -13.76 -5.02
N SER A 289 -38.91 -13.65 -5.74
CA SER A 289 -38.70 -14.01 -7.13
C SER A 289 -39.30 -15.38 -7.45
N ASN A 290 -40.08 -15.43 -8.53
CA ASN A 290 -40.18 -16.64 -9.32
C ASN A 290 -38.75 -17.03 -9.72
N ASP A 291 -38.34 -18.26 -9.45
CA ASP A 291 -37.12 -18.85 -9.99
C ASP A 291 -37.27 -18.97 -11.51
N ASP A 292 -37.01 -17.89 -12.23
CA ASP A 292 -36.99 -17.87 -13.69
C ASP A 292 -35.72 -18.57 -14.18
N LEU A 293 -35.90 -19.49 -15.13
CA LEU A 293 -34.83 -20.26 -15.77
C LEU A 293 -33.74 -19.37 -16.38
N ASP A 294 -34.08 -18.11 -16.67
CA ASP A 294 -33.17 -17.09 -17.18
C ASP A 294 -32.10 -16.68 -16.16
N ASP A 295 -32.35 -16.76 -14.84
CA ASP A 295 -31.35 -16.45 -13.80
C ASP A 295 -30.29 -17.55 -13.64
N ILE A 296 -30.59 -18.77 -14.09
CA ILE A 296 -29.66 -19.90 -14.13
C ILE A 296 -28.80 -19.84 -15.40
N LEU A 297 -29.35 -19.39 -16.53
CA LEU A 297 -28.62 -19.23 -17.79
C LEU A 297 -27.70 -17.99 -17.80
N ASN A 298 -27.95 -17.05 -16.90
CA ASN A 298 -27.23 -15.79 -16.75
C ASN A 298 -26.15 -15.82 -15.65
N GLU A 299 -25.48 -16.93 -15.39
CA GLU A 299 -24.42 -17.03 -14.35
C GLU A 299 -23.27 -16.02 -14.50
N THR A 300 -22.90 -15.61 -15.72
CA THR A 300 -21.96 -14.50 -15.95
C THR A 300 -22.49 -13.15 -15.44
N THR A 301 -23.81 -12.99 -15.38
CA THR A 301 -24.53 -11.81 -14.87
C THR A 301 -24.56 -11.77 -13.34
N LYS A 302 -24.35 -12.91 -12.66
CA LYS A 302 -24.24 -12.95 -11.18
C LYS A 302 -22.96 -12.27 -10.69
N ARG A 303 -21.83 -12.38 -11.41
CA ARG A 303 -20.57 -11.67 -11.07
C ARG A 303 -20.71 -10.14 -11.09
N ASN A 304 -21.55 -9.62 -11.99
CA ASN A 304 -21.78 -8.18 -12.11
C ASN A 304 -22.96 -7.68 -11.25
N SER A 305 -23.64 -8.57 -10.52
CA SER A 305 -24.81 -8.20 -9.72
C SER A 305 -24.50 -7.15 -8.64
N ARG A 306 -23.29 -7.17 -8.09
CA ARG A 306 -22.80 -6.18 -7.12
C ARG A 306 -22.63 -4.76 -7.69
N PHE A 307 -22.62 -4.62 -9.03
CA PHE A 307 -22.46 -3.35 -9.73
C PHE A 307 -23.76 -2.90 -10.42
N LYS A 308 -24.91 -3.52 -10.12
CA LYS A 308 -26.21 -3.19 -10.74
C LYS A 308 -26.54 -1.70 -10.70
N ASN A 309 -26.20 -1.03 -9.59
CA ASN A 309 -26.47 0.40 -9.40
C ASN A 309 -25.35 1.30 -9.96
N GLN A 310 -24.34 0.70 -10.60
CA GLN A 310 -23.15 1.35 -11.13
C GLN A 310 -22.84 0.88 -12.57
N PRO A 311 -23.73 1.16 -13.55
CA PRO A 311 -23.57 0.66 -14.91
C PRO A 311 -22.31 1.18 -15.63
N GLY A 312 -21.81 2.36 -15.26
CA GLY A 312 -20.56 2.90 -15.82
C GLY A 312 -19.31 2.13 -15.37
N ILE A 313 -19.35 1.48 -14.21
CA ILE A 313 -18.28 0.61 -13.72
C ILE A 313 -18.25 -0.68 -14.55
N ILE A 314 -19.42 -1.27 -14.85
CA ILE A 314 -19.51 -2.45 -15.72
C ILE A 314 -18.91 -2.14 -17.10
N ARG A 315 -19.29 -1.00 -17.70
CA ARG A 315 -18.73 -0.56 -18.99
C ARG A 315 -17.21 -0.36 -18.93
N PHE A 316 -16.69 0.19 -17.83
CA PHE A 316 -15.26 0.35 -17.63
C PHE A 316 -14.54 -1.00 -17.58
N LEU A 317 -15.08 -1.99 -16.85
CA LEU A 317 -14.52 -3.33 -16.74
C LEU A 317 -14.59 -4.11 -18.07
N GLU A 318 -15.64 -3.93 -18.87
CA GLU A 318 -15.78 -4.57 -20.19
C GLU A 318 -14.78 -4.02 -21.21
N LYS A 319 -14.49 -2.71 -21.15
CA LYS A 319 -13.55 -2.05 -22.06
C LYS A 319 -12.09 -2.19 -21.61
N SER A 320 -11.87 -2.32 -20.30
CA SER A 320 -10.53 -2.46 -19.74
C SER A 320 -10.06 -3.91 -19.81
N LYS A 321 -8.81 -4.10 -20.21
CA LYS A 321 -8.09 -5.36 -20.13
C LYS A 321 -7.13 -5.31 -18.96
N LEU A 322 -7.59 -5.79 -17.81
CA LEU A 322 -6.83 -5.81 -16.55
C LEU A 322 -6.21 -7.20 -16.36
N ASP A 323 -4.95 -7.36 -16.79
CA ASP A 323 -4.15 -8.57 -16.67
C ASP A 323 -2.70 -8.22 -16.28
N PHE A 324 -2.42 -8.33 -14.99
CA PHE A 324 -1.14 -7.90 -14.42
C PHE A 324 -0.08 -9.01 -14.41
N SER A 325 -0.30 -10.11 -15.13
CA SER A 325 0.66 -11.22 -15.26
C SER A 325 1.90 -10.90 -16.09
N GLY A 326 1.88 -9.79 -16.84
CA GLY A 326 2.91 -9.44 -17.82
C GLY A 326 2.89 -10.32 -19.09
N ARG A 327 1.98 -11.30 -19.19
CA ARG A 327 1.79 -12.13 -20.39
C ARG A 327 1.05 -11.37 -21.49
N VAL A 328 0.26 -10.39 -21.09
CA VAL A 328 -0.60 -9.61 -21.97
C VAL A 328 -0.43 -8.13 -21.68
N THR A 329 -0.47 -7.30 -22.73
CA THR A 329 -0.44 -5.85 -22.55
C THR A 329 -1.73 -5.39 -21.87
N ASN A 330 -1.56 -4.77 -20.71
CA ASN A 330 -2.65 -4.11 -19.98
C ASN A 330 -3.22 -2.94 -20.77
N SER A 331 -4.53 -2.81 -20.76
CA SER A 331 -5.25 -1.68 -21.35
C SER A 331 -6.28 -1.18 -20.36
N ILE A 332 -5.99 -0.10 -19.65
CA ILE A 332 -6.91 0.53 -18.71
C ILE A 332 -7.67 1.63 -19.47
N GLU A 333 -9.00 1.60 -19.42
CA GLU A 333 -9.81 2.64 -20.05
C GLU A 333 -9.55 4.01 -19.42
N SER A 334 -9.55 5.05 -20.26
CA SER A 334 -9.11 6.41 -19.89
C SER A 334 -10.06 7.12 -18.92
N TYR A 335 -11.30 6.66 -18.83
CA TYR A 335 -12.31 7.19 -17.91
C TYR A 335 -13.28 6.11 -17.43
N MET A 336 -13.95 6.42 -16.32
CA MET A 336 -15.02 5.64 -15.73
C MET A 336 -16.15 6.59 -15.33
N ASP A 337 -17.40 6.18 -15.57
CA ASP A 337 -18.58 6.94 -15.14
C ASP A 337 -19.14 6.28 -13.87
N VAL A 338 -19.34 7.06 -12.80
CA VAL A 338 -19.78 6.58 -11.48
C VAL A 338 -21.01 7.35 -11.04
N SER A 339 -22.02 6.65 -10.52
CA SER A 339 -23.20 7.26 -9.91
C SER A 339 -22.89 7.64 -8.47
N ILE A 340 -22.92 8.94 -8.16
CA ILE A 340 -22.74 9.47 -6.79
C ILE A 340 -23.99 10.26 -6.44
N ASN A 341 -24.73 9.83 -5.41
CA ASN A 341 -25.99 10.45 -4.99
C ASN A 341 -27.00 10.58 -6.14
N GLY A 342 -27.08 9.56 -7.00
CA GLY A 342 -27.97 9.53 -8.17
C GLY A 342 -27.52 10.39 -9.35
N THR A 343 -26.35 11.05 -9.26
CA THR A 343 -25.77 11.84 -10.34
C THR A 343 -24.62 11.08 -10.98
N MET A 344 -24.61 10.96 -12.31
CA MET A 344 -23.48 10.37 -13.03
C MET A 344 -22.34 11.37 -13.14
N VAL A 345 -21.16 10.96 -12.67
CA VAL A 345 -19.93 11.75 -12.67
C VAL A 345 -18.85 10.99 -13.41
N ARG A 346 -18.16 11.67 -14.33
CA ARG A 346 -17.03 11.09 -15.05
C ARG A 346 -15.72 11.30 -14.29
N TYR A 347 -14.94 10.23 -14.25
CA TYR A 347 -13.64 10.14 -13.59
C TYR A 347 -12.56 9.75 -14.59
N HIS A 348 -11.46 10.50 -14.66
CA HIS A 348 -10.29 10.14 -15.46
C HIS A 348 -9.31 9.28 -14.69
N TYR A 349 -8.79 8.27 -15.37
CA TYR A 349 -7.71 7.44 -14.85
C TYR A 349 -6.43 8.28 -14.67
N VAL A 350 -5.80 8.14 -13.50
CA VAL A 350 -4.54 8.84 -13.17
C VAL A 350 -3.38 7.86 -13.14
N ASN A 351 -3.48 6.84 -12.30
CA ASN A 351 -2.42 5.87 -12.14
C ASN A 351 -2.91 4.53 -11.59
N VAL A 352 -2.02 3.56 -11.67
CA VAL A 352 -2.13 2.23 -11.08
C VAL A 352 -0.94 2.04 -10.14
N ALA A 353 -1.21 1.50 -8.95
CA ALA A 353 -0.17 1.07 -8.02
C ALA A 353 -0.35 -0.41 -7.72
N TYR A 354 0.75 -1.15 -7.82
CA TYR A 354 0.84 -2.56 -7.48
C TYR A 354 1.32 -2.69 -6.06
N ARG A 355 0.70 -3.59 -5.30
CA ARG A 355 1.06 -3.82 -3.90
C ARG A 355 1.29 -5.29 -3.65
N ARG A 356 2.44 -5.57 -3.06
CA ARG A 356 2.81 -6.86 -2.49
C ARG A 356 2.85 -6.71 -0.98
N LYS A 357 1.93 -7.36 -0.27
CA LYS A 357 1.70 -7.20 1.17
C LYS A 357 2.02 -8.48 1.93
N LEU A 358 2.65 -8.35 3.09
CA LEU A 358 2.69 -9.35 4.16
C LEU A 358 2.07 -8.78 5.42
N GLU A 359 1.36 -9.64 6.16
CA GLU A 359 0.65 -9.27 7.38
C GLU A 359 1.23 -10.02 8.57
N PHE A 360 1.69 -9.26 9.55
CA PHE A 360 2.29 -9.76 10.78
C PHE A 360 1.44 -9.41 11.99
N ASN A 361 1.55 -10.24 13.01
CA ASN A 361 0.99 -9.98 14.33
C ASN A 361 2.10 -9.40 15.22
N TYR A 362 1.89 -8.16 15.68
CA TYR A 362 2.70 -7.54 16.72
C TYR A 362 1.88 -7.43 18.01
N SER A 363 2.55 -7.32 19.16
CA SER A 363 2.03 -7.17 20.52
C SER A 363 0.51 -6.88 20.63
N ASN A 364 -0.21 -7.71 21.39
CA ASN A 364 -1.66 -7.60 21.60
C ASN A 364 -2.51 -7.68 20.32
N ASN A 365 -2.13 -8.52 19.35
CA ASN A 365 -2.89 -8.73 18.12
C ASN A 365 -2.95 -7.51 17.20
N ARG A 366 -1.93 -6.66 17.22
CA ARG A 366 -1.77 -5.53 16.31
C ARG A 366 -1.39 -6.02 14.92
N LEU A 367 -2.19 -5.66 13.91
CA LEU A 367 -1.84 -5.89 12.52
C LEU A 367 -0.70 -4.94 12.10
N VAL A 368 0.40 -5.52 11.63
CA VAL A 368 1.50 -4.80 11.00
C VAL A 368 1.64 -5.28 9.56
N GLU A 369 1.48 -4.37 8.63
CA GLU A 369 1.60 -4.65 7.21
C GLU A 369 2.99 -4.24 6.69
N PHE A 370 3.67 -5.18 6.06
CA PHE A 370 4.85 -4.92 5.25
C PHE A 370 4.44 -4.84 3.79
N ASN A 371 4.56 -3.66 3.20
CA ASN A 371 4.09 -3.37 1.85
C ASN A 371 5.26 -3.00 0.94
N ILE A 372 5.35 -3.64 -0.22
CA ILE A 372 6.14 -3.17 -1.37
C ILE A 372 5.15 -2.60 -2.37
N VAL A 373 5.26 -1.30 -2.64
CA VAL A 373 4.35 -0.59 -3.54
C VAL A 373 5.12 -0.10 -4.75
N GLU A 374 4.62 -0.43 -5.94
CA GLU A 374 5.17 -0.01 -7.23
C GLU A 374 4.15 0.85 -7.96
N GLY A 375 4.43 2.14 -8.14
CA GLY A 375 3.47 3.10 -8.70
C GLY A 375 3.42 3.15 -10.24
N GLY A 376 3.77 2.04 -10.91
CA GLY A 376 3.83 1.95 -12.37
C GLY A 376 4.90 2.85 -12.99
N GLY A 377 4.73 3.21 -14.27
CA GLY A 377 5.76 3.87 -15.09
C GLY A 377 6.24 5.24 -14.60
N LEU A 378 5.53 5.88 -13.68
CA LEU A 378 5.91 7.18 -13.09
C LEU A 378 6.06 7.15 -11.56
N GLY A 379 5.60 6.09 -10.89
CA GLY A 379 5.36 6.12 -9.45
C GLY A 379 6.43 5.48 -8.57
N GLY A 380 7.57 5.08 -9.14
CA GLY A 380 8.71 4.53 -8.41
C GLY A 380 8.36 3.28 -7.59
N ARG A 381 9.31 2.84 -6.77
CA ARG A 381 9.14 1.73 -5.82
C ARG A 381 9.37 2.24 -4.41
N LYS A 382 8.44 1.91 -3.51
CA LYS A 382 8.54 2.22 -2.08
C LYS A 382 8.31 0.97 -1.24
N VAL A 383 8.94 0.96 -0.08
CA VAL A 383 8.74 -0.04 0.97
C VAL A 383 8.10 0.69 2.14
N GLU A 384 7.05 0.13 2.71
CA GLU A 384 6.26 0.74 3.78
C GLU A 384 5.99 -0.29 4.87
N VAL A 385 6.21 0.12 6.12
CA VAL A 385 5.81 -0.65 7.31
C VAL A 385 4.68 0.12 7.97
N ASN A 386 3.48 -0.46 7.96
CA ASN A 386 2.26 0.19 8.43
C ASN A 386 1.68 -0.56 9.62
N PHE A 387 1.55 0.12 10.76
CA PHE A 387 0.75 -0.35 11.87
C PHE A 387 -0.70 0.08 11.63
N VAL A 388 -1.62 -0.88 11.66
CA VAL A 388 -3.04 -0.61 11.39
C VAL A 388 -3.78 -0.47 12.72
N GLY A 389 -4.55 0.61 12.83
CA GLY A 389 -5.47 0.82 13.95
C GLY A 389 -6.69 -0.09 13.83
N ASP A 390 -6.95 -0.90 14.85
CA ASP A 390 -8.22 -1.61 14.99
C ASP A 390 -9.28 -0.65 15.56
N PHE A 391 -10.08 -0.05 14.66
CA PHE A 391 -11.19 0.84 15.01
C PHE A 391 -12.53 0.26 14.56
N LEU A 392 -12.70 -1.06 14.64
CA LEU A 392 -13.88 -1.78 14.12
C LEU A 392 -15.22 -1.23 14.62
N ASN A 393 -15.25 -0.59 15.79
CA ASN A 393 -16.50 -0.12 16.40
C ASN A 393 -16.60 1.39 16.60
N ASP A 394 -15.50 2.14 16.59
CA ASP A 394 -15.44 3.61 16.55
C ASP A 394 -13.98 4.09 16.67
N LEU A 395 -13.73 5.34 16.26
CA LEU A 395 -12.48 6.04 16.56
C LEU A 395 -12.40 6.37 18.06
N ASN A 396 -11.63 5.60 18.82
CA ASN A 396 -11.36 5.87 20.22
C ASN A 396 -9.93 6.41 20.43
N LYS A 397 -9.80 7.36 21.35
CA LYS A 397 -8.51 7.93 21.79
C LYS A 397 -7.60 6.89 22.44
N ASP A 398 -8.17 5.95 23.18
CA ASP A 398 -7.36 4.91 23.84
C ASP A 398 -6.71 3.98 22.81
N ASP A 399 -7.45 3.60 21.77
CA ASP A 399 -6.92 2.76 20.69
C ASP A 399 -5.87 3.49 19.85
N PHE A 400 -6.05 4.79 19.65
CA PHE A 400 -5.02 5.65 19.06
C PHE A 400 -3.74 5.69 19.92
N ASN A 401 -3.88 5.85 21.23
CA ASN A 401 -2.73 5.85 22.15
C ASN A 401 -2.02 4.49 22.16
N ASN A 402 -2.76 3.40 22.09
CA ASN A 402 -2.21 2.05 21.97
C ASN A 402 -1.47 1.87 20.64
N LEU A 403 -2.06 2.31 19.52
CA LEU A 403 -1.42 2.27 18.20
C LEU A 403 -0.08 3.01 18.19
N LEU A 404 -0.02 4.21 18.77
CA LEU A 404 1.23 4.95 18.92
C LEU A 404 2.24 4.24 19.82
N ASN A 405 1.78 3.68 20.95
CA ASN A 405 2.65 2.95 21.87
C ASN A 405 3.27 1.72 21.22
N ASP A 406 2.46 0.92 20.52
CA ASP A 406 2.90 -0.28 19.81
C ASP A 406 3.95 0.10 18.75
N SER A 407 3.69 1.17 17.99
CA SER A 407 4.60 1.64 16.92
C SER A 407 5.94 2.13 17.49
N ILE A 408 5.91 2.92 18.57
CA ILE A 408 7.14 3.42 19.24
C ILE A 408 7.91 2.28 19.91
N MET A 409 7.20 1.33 20.52
CA MET A 409 7.81 0.14 21.12
C MET A 409 8.53 -0.69 20.06
N PHE A 410 7.90 -0.89 18.90
CA PHE A 410 8.53 -1.59 17.79
C PHE A 410 9.82 -0.90 17.33
N ILE A 411 9.81 0.43 17.15
CA ILE A 411 11.02 1.19 16.76
C ILE A 411 12.16 0.98 17.76
N LYS A 412 11.85 0.94 19.06
CA LYS A 412 12.87 0.72 20.11
C LYS A 412 13.43 -0.69 20.14
N GLU A 413 12.69 -1.64 19.60
CA GLU A 413 13.11 -3.04 19.47
C GLU A 413 13.90 -3.32 18.18
N MET A 414 13.94 -2.37 17.25
CA MET A 414 14.80 -2.37 16.07
C MET A 414 16.21 -1.92 16.43
#